data_AF-A0A1M3EMS3-F1
#
_entry.id   AF-A0A1M3EMS3-F1
#
_cell.length_a   1.000
_cell.length_b   1.000
_cell.length_c   1.000
_cell.angle_alpha   90.00
_cell.angle_beta   90.00
_cell.angle_gamma   90.00
#
_symmetry.space_group_name_H-M   'P 1'
#
loop_
_entity.id
_entity.type
_entity.pdbx_description
1 polymer ?
#
loop_
_entity_poly.entity_id
_entity_poly.type
_entity_poly.pdbx_seq_one_letter_code
_entity_poly.pdbx_strand_id
1 'polypeptide(L)' 'MEPNNELPTTADWQLYISDAEIRVAKYEWLAARDGDDEVPAERVAILFEYYRALISLQAQQIADEFRAKRRIA' A
#
# COMPACT_ATOMS: atom_id res chain seq x y z
N MET A 1 -33.49 29.15 -7.44
CA MET A 1 -32.37 29.21 -6.49
C MET A 1 -32.12 27.78 -6.10
N GLU A 2 -31.30 27.07 -6.88
CA GLU A 2 -30.96 25.67 -6.57
C GLU A 2 -29.89 25.68 -5.48
N PRO A 3 -30.01 24.85 -4.43
CA PRO A 3 -28.93 24.70 -3.47
C PRO A 3 -27.77 24.01 -4.17
N ASN A 4 -26.65 24.73 -4.27
CA ASN A 4 -25.37 24.20 -4.75
C ASN A 4 -25.06 22.92 -3.97
N ASN A 5 -25.24 21.78 -4.64
CA ASN A 5 -24.80 20.48 -4.17
C ASN A 5 -23.28 20.44 -4.31
N GLU A 6 -22.59 21.13 -3.40
CA GLU A 6 -21.15 21.03 -3.20
C GLU A 6 -20.86 19.58 -2.82
N LEU A 7 -20.61 18.75 -3.84
CA LEU A 7 -20.00 17.45 -3.66
C LEU A 7 -18.77 17.67 -2.79
N PRO A 8 -18.61 16.96 -1.66
CA PRO A 8 -17.43 17.13 -0.82
C PRO A 8 -16.22 16.93 -1.71
N THR A 9 -15.45 18.00 -1.90
CA THR A 9 -14.19 18.01 -2.63
C THR A 9 -13.34 16.90 -2.05
N THR A 10 -13.16 15.83 -2.85
CA THR A 10 -12.21 14.72 -2.67
C THR A 10 -11.62 14.70 -1.27
N ALA A 11 -12.30 14.01 -0.35
CA ALA A 11 -11.67 13.64 0.90
C ALA A 11 -10.31 13.04 0.54
N ASP A 12 -9.23 13.64 1.05
CA ASP A 12 -7.88 13.12 0.95
C ASP A 12 -7.86 11.75 1.64
N TRP A 13 -8.30 10.70 0.94
CA TRP A 13 -8.09 9.33 1.35
C TRP A 13 -6.62 9.03 1.10
N GLN A 14 -5.78 9.58 1.96
CA GLN A 14 -4.37 9.27 1.96
C GLN A 14 -4.26 7.78 2.26
N LEU A 15 -4.02 7.00 1.21
CA LEU A 15 -3.85 5.55 1.29
C LEU A 15 -2.74 5.28 2.30
N TYR A 16 -3.10 4.84 3.50
CA TYR A 16 -2.18 4.48 4.56
C TYR A 16 -1.85 2.99 4.44
N ILE A 17 -0.56 2.63 4.38
CA ILE A 17 -0.14 1.24 4.24
C ILE A 17 0.32 0.76 5.60
N SER A 18 -0.45 -0.16 6.17
CA SER A 18 -0.13 -0.75 7.47
C SER A 18 0.88 -1.90 7.34
N ASP A 19 1.60 -2.16 8.43
CA ASP A 19 2.45 -3.35 8.54
C ASP A 19 1.67 -4.65 8.34
N ALA A 20 0.38 -4.65 8.68
CA ALA A 20 -0.48 -5.83 8.54
C ALA A 20 -0.67 -6.20 7.07
N GLU A 21 -0.92 -5.22 6.20
CA GLU A 21 -1.06 -5.42 4.75
C GLU A 21 0.24 -5.93 4.14
N ILE A 22 1.39 -5.39 4.56
CA ILE A 22 2.71 -5.86 4.11
C ILE A 22 2.94 -7.31 4.54
N ARG A 23 2.58 -7.68 5.78
CA ARG A 23 2.70 -9.06 6.27
C ARG A 23 1.83 -10.02 5.49
N VAL A 24 0.60 -9.63 5.15
CA VAL A 24 -0.31 -10.45 4.34
C VAL A 24 0.26 -10.63 2.94
N ALA A 25 0.67 -9.56 2.26
CA ALA A 25 1.26 -9.65 0.91
C ALA A 25 2.53 -10.51 0.88
N LYS A 26 3.37 -10.39 1.92
CA LYS A 26 4.54 -11.26 2.08
C LYS A 26 4.14 -12.72 2.21
N TYR A 27 3.14 -13.01 3.05
CA TYR A 27 2.65 -14.37 3.26
C TYR A 27 2.10 -14.97 1.97
N GLU A 28 1.29 -14.22 1.22
CA GLU A 28 0.73 -14.67 -0.06
C GLU A 28 1.81 -14.95 -1.11
N TRP A 29 2.83 -14.09 -1.21
CA TRP A 29 3.96 -14.34 -2.09
C TRP A 29 4.75 -15.60 -1.69
N LEU A 30 5.03 -15.78 -0.39
CA LEU A 30 5.73 -16.97 0.10
C LEU A 30 4.91 -18.24 -0.12
N ALA A 31 3.60 -18.20 0.14
CA ALA A 31 2.70 -19.32 -0.12
C ALA A 31 2.65 -19.67 -1.61
N ALA A 32 2.66 -18.68 -2.49
CA ALA A 32 2.69 -18.91 -3.94
C ALA A 32 4.05 -19.43 -4.44
N ARG A 33 5.16 -19.06 -3.80
CA ARG A 33 6.53 -19.45 -4.20
C ARG A 33 6.94 -20.81 -3.66
N ASP A 34 6.62 -21.06 -2.40
CA ASP A 34 7.11 -22.20 -1.61
C ASP A 34 6.00 -23.23 -1.33
N GLY A 35 4.75 -22.96 -1.74
CA GLY A 35 3.63 -23.86 -1.57
C GLY A 35 3.71 -25.08 -2.49
N ASP A 36 2.98 -26.14 -2.10
CA ASP A 36 2.93 -27.40 -2.85
C ASP A 36 2.06 -27.31 -4.13
N ASP A 37 1.26 -26.24 -4.24
CA ASP A 37 0.42 -25.98 -5.40
C ASP A 37 1.26 -25.44 -6.57
N GLU A 38 0.99 -25.94 -7.78
CA GLU A 38 1.64 -25.44 -9.00
C GLU A 38 1.11 -24.05 -9.36
N VAL A 39 1.76 -23.02 -8.83
CA VAL A 39 1.46 -21.61 -9.14
C VAL A 39 2.29 -21.16 -10.34
N PRO A 40 1.67 -20.55 -11.37
CA PRO A 40 2.41 -20.01 -12.53
C PRO A 40 3.47 -18.99 -12.10
N ALA A 41 4.66 -19.06 -12.71
CA ALA A 41 5.78 -18.18 -12.38
C ALA A 41 5.44 -16.68 -12.50
N GLU A 42 4.60 -16.32 -13.49
CA GLU A 42 4.10 -14.95 -13.66
C GLU A 42 3.31 -14.48 -12.43
N ARG A 43 2.49 -15.35 -11.84
CA ARG A 43 1.70 -15.01 -10.66
C ARG A 43 2.58 -14.84 -9.42
N VAL A 44 3.61 -15.66 -9.26
CA VAL A 44 4.62 -15.49 -8.20
C VAL A 44 5.34 -14.15 -8.34
N ALA A 45 5.71 -13.76 -9.57
CA ALA A 45 6.36 -12.47 -9.84
C ALA A 45 5.44 -11.28 -9.55
N ILE A 46 4.17 -11.35 -9.93
CA ILE A 46 3.17 -10.29 -9.64
C ILE A 46 3.01 -10.09 -8.12
N LEU A 47 2.90 -11.19 -7.36
CA LEU A 47 2.78 -11.12 -5.90
C LEU A 47 4.04 -10.53 -5.26
N PHE A 48 5.21 -10.85 -5.79
CA PHE A 48 6.47 -10.24 -5.35
C PHE A 48 6.50 -8.73 -5.60
N GLU A 49 6.14 -8.29 -6.81
CA GLU A 49 6.13 -6.86 -7.14
C GLU A 49 5.09 -6.09 -6.31
N TYR A 50 3.94 -6.70 -6.03
CA TYR A 50 2.93 -6.13 -5.14
C TYR A 50 3.47 -5.93 -3.72
N TYR A 51 4.06 -6.97 -3.12
CA TYR A 51 4.71 -6.87 -1.80
C TYR A 51 5.82 -5.79 -1.78
N ARG A 52 6.65 -5.73 -2.83
CA ARG A 52 7.72 -4.73 -2.97
C ARG A 52 7.17 -3.30 -3.07
N ALA A 53 6.07 -3.10 -3.78
CA ALA A 53 5.41 -1.81 -3.90
C ALA A 53 4.88 -1.32 -2.55
N LEU A 54 4.25 -2.19 -1.75
CA LEU A 54 3.75 -1.84 -0.42
C LEU A 54 4.88 -1.39 0.52
N ILE A 55 6.02 -2.09 0.53
CA ILE A 55 7.20 -1.67 1.31
C ILE A 55 7.66 -0.27 0.88
N SER A 56 7.72 -0.03 -0.43
CA SER A 56 8.17 1.25 -0.97
C SER A 56 7.22 2.40 -0.59
N LEU A 57 5.91 2.16 -0.63
CA LEU A 57 4.89 3.13 -0.22
C LEU A 57 4.98 3.44 1.28
N GLN A 58 5.15 2.42 2.13
CA GLN A 58 5.28 2.61 3.57
C GLN A 58 6.56 3.40 3.93
N ALA A 59 7.68 3.11 3.26
CA ALA A 59 8.91 3.88 3.43
C ALA A 59 8.71 5.37 3.06
N GLN A 60 7.93 5.63 2.01
CA GLN A 60 7.59 6.99 1.60
C GLN A 60 6.70 7.69 2.64
N GLN A 61 5.70 7.00 3.21
CA GLN A 61 4.86 7.52 4.29
C GLN A 61 5.68 7.90 5.52
N ILE A 62 6.57 7.02 5.96
CA ILE A 62 7.47 7.29 7.10
C ILE A 62 8.33 8.52 6.80
N ALA A 63 8.92 8.61 5.60
CA ALA A 63 9.72 9.75 5.19
C ALA A 63 8.91 11.06 5.19
N ASP A 64 7.66 11.03 4.73
CA ASP A 64 6.77 12.18 4.71
C ASP A 64 6.34 12.62 6.12
N GLU A 65 6.08 11.69 7.03
CA GLU A 65 5.82 11.99 8.44
C GLU A 65 7.03 12.68 9.10
N PHE A 66 8.25 12.19 8.83
CA PHE A 66 9.47 12.83 9.32
C PHE A 66 9.64 14.26 8.78
N ARG A 67 9.37 14.47 7.48
CA ARG A 67 9.43 15.81 6.86
C ARG A 67 8.36 16.74 7.45
N ALA A 68 7.15 16.25 7.67
CA ALA A 68 6.07 17.03 8.29
C ALA A 68 6.44 17.48 9.72
N LYS A 69 6.94 16.56 10.55
CA LYS A 69 7.40 16.87 11.92
C LYS A 69 8.51 17.93 11.94
N ARG A 70 9.42 17.90 10.96
CA ARG A 70 10.49 18.90 10.81
C ARG A 70 10.05 20.29 10.33
N ARG A 71 8.87 20.44 9.73
CA ARG A 71 8.36 21.76 9.29
C ARG A 71 7.61 22.52 10.39
N ILE A 72 7.16 21.81 11.42
CA ILE A 72 6.35 22.36 12.52
C ILE A 72 7.22 22.68 13.74
N ALA A 73 8.43 22.12 13.81
CA ALA A 73 9.45 22.41 14.81
C ALA A 73 10.37 23.55 14.38
#